data_AF-A0A527G3X9-F1
#
_entry.id   AF-A0A527G3X9-F1
#
_cell.length_a   1.000
_cell.length_b   1.000
_cell.length_c   1.000
_cell.angle_alpha   90.00
_cell.angle_beta   90.00
_cell.angle_gamma   90.00
#
_symmetry.space_group_name_H-M   'P 1'
#
loop_
_entity.id
_entity.type
_entity.pdbx_description
1 polymer ?
#
loop_
_entity_poly.entity_id
_entity_poly.type
_entity_poly.pdbx_seq_one_letter_code
_entity_poly.pdbx_strand_id
1 'polypeptide(L)'
;QGGFRRSQNIAYRPACETCRACVSVRILAQEFVASRNMKRVLQHNSDLVGHMHNAEPSTEQYSLFRSYLDARHRRGGMSDMTVLDYAMMVEDTHVDTKVIEYRRRGPDTFITGKGQGELIAV
;
A
#
# COMPACT_ATOMS: atom_id res chain seq x y z
N GLN A 1 17.31 3.08 -20.88
CA GLN A 1 17.68 1.83 -20.18
C GLN A 1 16.68 1.62 -19.05
N GLY A 2 16.25 0.39 -18.78
CA GLY A 2 15.31 0.11 -17.68
C GLY A 2 15.99 0.38 -16.33
N GLY A 3 15.34 1.19 -15.50
CA GLY A 3 15.81 1.48 -14.14
C GLY A 3 15.68 0.28 -13.21
N PHE A 4 16.42 0.31 -12.10
CA PHE A 4 16.30 -0.68 -11.05
C PHE A 4 14.89 -0.66 -10.44
N ARG A 5 14.38 -1.85 -10.14
CA ARG A 5 13.17 -2.11 -9.35
C ARG A 5 13.60 -2.64 -7.99
N ARG A 6 12.72 -2.53 -6.99
CA ARG A 6 12.96 -3.05 -5.63
C ARG A 6 11.85 -4.02 -5.24
N SER A 7 12.23 -5.13 -4.60
CA SER A 7 11.33 -6.01 -3.84
C SER A 7 11.99 -6.27 -2.50
N GLN A 8 11.39 -5.78 -1.40
CA GLN A 8 12.00 -5.79 -0.07
C GLN A 8 13.42 -5.17 -0.12
N ASN A 9 14.43 -5.97 0.22
CA ASN A 9 15.83 -5.59 0.24
C ASN A 9 16.58 -5.88 -1.07
N ILE A 10 15.91 -6.43 -2.07
CA ILE A 10 16.52 -6.80 -3.34
C ILE A 10 16.24 -5.71 -4.39
N ALA A 11 17.32 -5.09 -4.88
CA ALA A 11 17.29 -4.29 -6.09
C ALA A 11 17.57 -5.19 -7.30
N TYR A 12 16.70 -5.15 -8.31
CA TYR A 12 16.84 -5.97 -9.51
C TYR A 12 16.54 -5.17 -10.77
N ARG A 13 17.00 -5.69 -11.92
CA ARG A 13 16.62 -5.18 -13.24
C ARG A 13 16.32 -6.35 -14.17
N PRO A 14 15.29 -6.26 -15.02
CA PRO A 14 15.07 -7.26 -16.07
C PRO A 14 16.30 -7.33 -17.00
N ALA A 15 16.82 -8.54 -17.21
CA ALA A 15 18.01 -8.82 -18.02
C ALA A 15 17.64 -9.67 -19.23
N CYS A 16 16.84 -9.11 -20.14
CA CYS A 16 16.47 -9.78 -21.39
C CYS A 16 17.25 -9.17 -22.55
N GLU A 17 18.00 -9.97 -23.31
CA GLU A 17 18.89 -9.47 -24.37
C GLU A 17 18.13 -8.81 -25.54
N THR A 18 16.97 -9.34 -25.88
CA THR A 18 16.17 -8.91 -27.04
C THR A 18 14.93 -8.09 -26.66
N CYS A 19 14.60 -7.97 -25.37
CA CYS A 19 13.38 -7.30 -24.92
C CYS A 19 13.67 -5.88 -24.41
N ARG A 20 12.90 -4.89 -24.89
CA ARG A 20 12.95 -3.49 -24.45
C ARG A 20 11.63 -2.99 -23.86
N ALA A 21 10.73 -3.89 -23.48
CA ALA A 21 9.39 -3.54 -22.97
C ALA A 21 9.42 -2.83 -21.61
N CYS A 22 10.46 -3.04 -20.79
CA CYS A 22 10.60 -2.38 -19.50
C CYS A 22 11.12 -0.96 -19.66
N VAL A 23 10.19 0.01 -19.61
CA VAL A 23 10.49 1.44 -19.62
C VAL A 23 10.24 2.04 -18.24
N SER A 24 11.23 2.76 -17.71
CA SER A 24 11.05 3.54 -16.48
C SER A 24 10.25 4.80 -16.78
N VAL A 25 9.17 5.01 -16.04
CA VAL A 25 8.33 6.21 -16.15
C VAL A 25 8.60 7.12 -14.95
N ARG A 26 8.47 8.43 -15.16
CA ARG A 26 8.45 9.45 -14.10
C ARG A 26 7.09 10.13 -14.12
N ILE A 27 6.59 10.47 -12.95
CA ILE A 27 5.29 11.14 -12.80
C ILE A 27 5.56 12.56 -12.29
N LEU A 28 4.97 13.56 -12.93
CA LEU A 28 5.02 14.97 -12.51
C LEU A 28 4.06 15.18 -11.34
N ALA A 29 4.46 14.74 -10.14
CA ALA A 29 3.60 14.75 -8.97
C ALA A 29 3.07 16.15 -8.62
N GLN A 30 3.88 17.19 -8.85
CA GLN A 30 3.53 18.58 -8.57
C GLN A 30 2.50 19.16 -9.57
N GLU A 31 2.30 18.53 -10.72
CA GLU A 31 1.33 18.95 -11.74
C GLU A 31 0.03 18.13 -11.70
N PHE A 32 -0.13 17.28 -10.69
CA PHE A 32 -1.32 16.45 -10.57
C PHE A 32 -2.58 17.30 -10.34
N VAL A 33 -3.55 17.16 -11.25
CA VAL A 33 -4.89 17.75 -11.10
C VAL A 33 -5.93 16.62 -11.09
N ALA A 34 -6.67 16.51 -9.99
CA ALA A 34 -7.68 15.47 -9.84
C ALA A 34 -8.79 15.60 -10.89
N SER A 35 -9.03 14.53 -11.65
CA SER A 35 -10.15 14.44 -12.59
C SER A 35 -11.50 14.47 -11.88
N ARG A 36 -12.59 14.72 -12.64
CA ARG A 36 -13.96 14.68 -12.09
C ARG A 36 -14.28 13.34 -11.43
N ASN A 37 -13.80 12.23 -11.99
CA ASN A 37 -13.98 10.90 -11.40
C ASN A 37 -13.22 10.76 -10.07
N MET A 38 -11.96 11.20 -10.01
CA MET A 38 -11.17 11.17 -8.78
C MET A 38 -11.81 12.02 -7.68
N LYS A 39 -12.30 13.23 -8.01
CA LYS A 39 -13.04 14.07 -7.05
C LYS A 39 -14.30 13.38 -6.53
N ARG A 40 -15.03 12.66 -7.39
CA ARG A 40 -16.20 11.86 -6.97
C ARG A 40 -15.82 10.73 -6.02
N VAL A 41 -14.74 10.01 -6.32
CA VAL A 41 -14.23 8.94 -5.45
C VAL A 41 -13.79 9.50 -4.10
N LEU A 42 -13.08 10.63 -4.08
CA LEU A 42 -12.68 11.30 -2.83
C LEU A 42 -13.89 11.70 -1.99
N GLN A 43 -14.93 12.25 -2.61
CA GLN A 43 -16.16 12.62 -1.90
C GLN A 43 -16.90 11.40 -1.34
N HIS A 44 -16.95 10.31 -2.10
CA HIS A 44 -17.62 9.08 -1.67
C HIS A 44 -16.95 8.45 -0.44
N ASN A 45 -15.62 8.57 -0.34
CA ASN A 45 -14.82 8.03 0.77
C ASN A 45 -14.45 9.12 1.79
N SER A 46 -15.22 10.21 1.86
CA SER A 46 -14.95 11.34 2.77
C SER A 46 -15.10 10.97 4.26
N ASP A 47 -15.73 9.83 4.54
CA ASP A 47 -15.86 9.20 5.85
C ASP A 47 -14.62 8.43 6.29
N LEU A 48 -13.61 8.26 5.41
CA LEU A 48 -12.34 7.61 5.76
C LEU A 48 -11.27 8.63 6.15
N VAL A 49 -10.38 8.19 7.03
CA VAL A 49 -9.23 8.96 7.53
C VAL A 49 -8.01 8.06 7.44
N GLY A 50 -7.02 8.48 6.66
CA GLY A 50 -5.71 7.84 6.61
C GLY A 50 -4.80 8.38 7.71
N HIS A 51 -4.18 7.48 8.47
CA HIS A 51 -3.15 7.82 9.46
C HIS A 51 -1.85 7.11 9.11
N MET A 52 -0.76 7.87 9.09
CA MET A 52 0.56 7.34 8.74
C MET A 52 1.25 6.77 9.98
N HIS A 53 1.74 5.55 9.86
CA HIS A 53 2.50 4.81 10.86
C HIS A 53 3.90 4.52 10.33
N ASN A 54 4.81 4.20 11.25
CA ASN A 54 6.05 3.53 10.87
C ASN A 54 5.75 2.16 10.25
N ALA A 55 6.76 1.55 9.65
CA ALA A 55 6.67 0.20 9.11
C ALA A 55 6.61 -0.86 10.23
N GLU A 56 5.52 -0.83 11.00
CA GLU A 56 5.23 -1.72 12.11
C GLU A 56 4.02 -2.59 11.73
N PRO A 57 4.17 -3.91 11.67
CA PRO A 57 3.11 -4.82 11.27
C PRO A 57 2.13 -5.00 12.42
N SER A 58 0.86 -5.21 12.09
CA SER A 58 -0.17 -5.53 13.07
C SER A 58 -1.04 -6.70 12.64
N THR A 59 -1.67 -7.35 13.62
CA THR A 59 -2.60 -8.47 13.37
C THR A 59 -3.83 -8.04 12.56
N GLU A 60 -4.32 -6.80 12.77
CA GLU A 60 -5.42 -6.25 11.97
C GLU A 60 -5.01 -6.13 10.49
N GLN A 61 -3.82 -5.59 10.21
CA GLN A 61 -3.33 -5.46 8.84
C GLN A 61 -3.16 -6.84 8.17
N TYR A 62 -2.57 -7.82 8.87
CA TYR A 62 -2.43 -9.17 8.35
C TYR A 62 -3.78 -9.83 8.06
N SER A 63 -4.77 -9.64 8.95
CA SER A 63 -6.12 -10.19 8.76
C SER A 63 -6.79 -9.61 7.51
N LEU A 64 -6.62 -8.30 7.28
CA LEU A 64 -7.12 -7.63 6.08
C LEU A 64 -6.38 -8.10 4.81
N PHE A 65 -5.05 -8.19 4.88
CA PHE A 65 -4.21 -8.73 3.80
C PHE A 65 -4.61 -10.15 3.42
N ARG A 66 -4.81 -11.02 4.40
CA ARG A 66 -5.26 -12.41 4.21
C ARG A 66 -6.62 -12.46 3.52
N SER A 67 -7.57 -11.67 4.02
CA SER A 67 -8.93 -11.58 3.45
C SER A 67 -8.89 -11.15 1.98
N TYR A 68 -8.03 -10.19 1.63
CA TYR A 68 -7.83 -9.75 0.25
C TYR A 68 -7.24 -10.85 -0.64
N LEU A 69 -6.19 -11.54 -0.17
CA LEU A 69 -5.57 -12.63 -0.91
C LEU A 69 -6.55 -13.77 -1.15
N ASP A 70 -7.32 -14.17 -0.13
CA ASP A 70 -8.31 -15.24 -0.28
C ASP A 70 -9.41 -14.88 -1.29
N ALA A 71 -9.82 -13.62 -1.35
CA ALA A 71 -10.85 -13.13 -2.27
C ALA A 71 -10.36 -12.97 -3.72
N ARG A 72 -9.11 -12.52 -3.93
CA ARG A 72 -8.63 -12.08 -5.27
C ARG A 72 -7.44 -12.88 -5.80
N HIS A 73 -6.61 -13.43 -4.93
CA HIS A 73 -5.30 -14.01 -5.26
C HIS A 73 -5.12 -15.39 -4.65
N ARG A 74 -6.19 -16.17 -4.59
CA ARG A 74 -6.25 -17.51 -3.98
C ARG A 74 -5.21 -18.51 -4.51
N ARG A 75 -4.67 -18.26 -5.70
CA ARG A 75 -3.63 -19.07 -6.39
C ARG A 75 -2.39 -18.24 -6.75
N GLY A 76 -2.26 -17.04 -6.19
CA GLY A 76 -1.11 -16.16 -6.41
C GLY A 76 0.06 -16.56 -5.51
N GLY A 77 1.29 -16.22 -5.89
CA GLY A 77 2.49 -16.63 -5.13
C GLY A 77 2.60 -16.12 -3.68
N MET A 78 1.71 -15.22 -3.26
CA MET A 78 1.62 -14.74 -1.87
C MET A 78 0.50 -15.40 -1.07
N SER A 79 -0.30 -16.29 -1.67
CA SER A 79 -1.50 -16.89 -1.05
C SER A 79 -1.20 -17.73 0.19
N ASP A 80 0.04 -18.14 0.38
CA ASP A 80 0.47 -18.99 1.51
C ASP A 80 1.37 -18.23 2.50
N MET A 81 1.48 -16.90 2.37
CA MET A 81 2.25 -16.09 3.30
C MET A 81 1.66 -16.19 4.71
N THR A 82 2.54 -16.46 5.67
CA THR A 82 2.24 -16.46 7.10
C THR A 82 2.26 -15.04 7.66
N VAL A 83 1.84 -14.89 8.92
CA VAL A 83 1.95 -13.61 9.64
C VAL A 83 3.41 -13.12 9.77
N LEU A 84 4.37 -14.05 9.87
CA LEU A 84 5.79 -13.71 9.92
C LEU A 84 6.31 -13.23 8.57
N ASP A 85 5.87 -13.86 7.48
CA ASP A 85 6.23 -13.40 6.12
C ASP A 85 5.67 -12.00 5.85
N TYR A 86 4.45 -11.72 6.33
CA TYR A 86 3.87 -10.38 6.26
C TYR A 86 4.67 -9.37 7.10
N ALA A 87 5.03 -9.73 8.33
CA ALA A 87 5.82 -8.86 9.21
C ALA A 87 7.17 -8.50 8.57
N MET A 88 7.91 -9.50 8.09
CA MET A 88 9.18 -9.26 7.38
C MET A 88 8.99 -8.39 6.13
N MET A 89 7.92 -8.60 5.36
CA MET A 89 7.63 -7.77 4.18
C MET A 89 7.45 -6.28 4.52
N VAL A 90 6.86 -5.98 5.69
CA VAL A 90 6.62 -4.61 6.16
C VAL A 90 7.89 -4.00 6.77
N GLU A 91 8.53 -4.71 7.70
CA GLU A 91 9.63 -4.17 8.52
C GLU A 91 10.98 -4.16 7.79
N ASP A 92 11.24 -5.16 6.95
CA ASP A 92 12.56 -5.39 6.36
C ASP A 92 12.80 -4.47 5.15
N THR A 93 13.23 -3.24 5.43
CA THR A 93 13.46 -2.19 4.44
C THR A 93 14.72 -1.37 4.71
N HIS A 94 15.47 -1.06 3.63
CA HIS A 94 16.64 -0.18 3.68
C HIS A 94 16.32 1.30 3.38
N VAL A 95 15.03 1.68 3.32
CA VAL A 95 14.59 3.07 3.12
C VAL A 95 13.52 3.41 4.16
N ASP A 96 13.26 4.70 4.38
CA ASP A 96 12.15 5.14 5.24
C ASP A 96 10.82 4.68 4.62
N THR A 97 10.25 3.65 5.23
CA THR A 97 8.96 3.07 4.84
C THR A 97 7.93 3.49 5.86
N LYS A 98 6.75 3.87 5.36
CA LYS A 98 5.57 4.19 6.15
C LYS A 98 4.41 3.31 5.72
N VAL A 99 3.52 3.01 6.66
CA VAL A 99 2.25 2.31 6.43
C VAL A 99 1.12 3.30 6.66
N ILE A 100 0.08 3.30 5.84
CA ILE A 100 -1.06 4.22 6.01
C ILE A 100 -2.30 3.39 6.32
N GLU A 101 -2.78 3.46 7.56
CA GLU A 101 -4.01 2.80 7.96
C GLU A 101 -5.21 3.73 7.73
N TYR A 102 -6.27 3.19 7.14
CA TYR A 102 -7.52 3.90 6.91
C TYR A 102 -8.62 3.37 7.82
N ARG A 103 -9.23 4.27 8.59
CA ARG A 103 -10.37 3.97 9.47
C ARG A 103 -11.47 5.00 9.27
N ARG A 104 -12.69 4.70 9.72
CA ARG A 104 -13.81 5.64 9.62
C ARG A 104 -13.64 6.83 10.57
N ARG A 105 -14.21 7.96 10.20
CA ARG A 105 -14.36 9.12 11.08
C ARG A 105 -15.18 8.74 12.32
N GLY A 106 -14.64 9.04 13.50
CA GLY A 106 -15.33 8.97 14.78
C GLY A 106 -15.57 10.38 15.38
N PRO A 107 -16.23 10.46 16.53
CA PRO A 107 -16.54 11.74 17.20
C PRO A 107 -15.29 12.60 17.46
N ASP A 108 -14.16 11.98 17.82
CA ASP A 108 -12.93 12.69 18.19
C ASP A 108 -11.96 12.89 17.02
N THR A 109 -12.32 12.44 15.81
CA THR A 109 -11.43 12.54 14.64
C THR A 109 -11.03 13.98 14.35
N PHE A 110 -11.93 14.94 14.56
CA PHE A 110 -11.62 16.36 14.33
C PHE A 110 -10.50 16.87 15.27
N ILE A 111 -10.39 16.31 16.46
CA ILE A 111 -9.40 16.69 17.47
C ILE A 111 -8.09 15.92 17.25
N THR A 112 -8.19 14.61 16.98
CA THR A 112 -7.05 13.70 16.96
C THR A 112 -6.41 13.54 15.57
N GLY A 113 -7.15 13.88 14.50
CA GLY A 113 -6.77 13.57 13.13
C GLY A 113 -6.81 12.09 12.77
N LYS A 114 -7.28 11.22 13.68
CA LYS A 114 -7.31 9.75 13.51
C LYS A 114 -8.72 9.24 13.29
N GLY A 115 -8.84 8.19 12.48
CA GLY A 115 -10.06 7.40 12.42
C GLY A 115 -10.19 6.47 13.63
N GLN A 116 -11.38 5.91 13.82
CA GLN A 116 -11.71 4.99 14.91
C GLN A 116 -12.41 3.75 14.36
N GLY A 117 -12.48 2.69 15.17
CA GLY A 117 -13.14 1.44 14.82
C GLY A 117 -12.26 0.53 13.96
N GLU A 118 -12.90 -0.33 13.16
CA GLU A 118 -12.26 -1.35 12.32
C GLU A 118 -11.28 -0.76 11.29
N LEU A 119 -10.19 -1.47 11.01
CA LEU A 119 -9.26 -1.18 9.93
C LEU A 119 -9.92 -1.47 8.58
N ILE A 120 -10.13 -0.44 7.76
CA ILE A 120 -10.81 -0.55 6.47
C ILE A 120 -9.82 -0.80 5.32
N ALA A 121 -8.66 -0.16 5.37
CA ALA A 121 -7.59 -0.33 4.37
C ALA A 121 -6.21 -0.08 4.99
N VAL A 122 -5.17 -0.64 4.38
CA VAL A 122 -3.75 -0.43 4.68
C VAL A 122 -2.94 -0.32 3.39
#